data_AF-A0A3L6SGZ1-F1
#
_entry.id   AF-A0A3L6SGZ1-F1
#
_cell.length_a   1.000
_cell.length_b   1.000
_cell.length_c   1.000
_cell.angle_alpha   90.00
_cell.angle_beta   90.00
_cell.angle_gamma   90.00
#
_symmetry.space_group_name_H-M   'P 1'
#
loop_
_entity.id
_entity.type
_entity.pdbx_description
1 polymer ?
#
loop_
_entity_poly.entity_id
_entity_poly.type
_entity_poly.pdbx_seq_one_letter_code
_entity_poly.pdbx_strand_id
1 'polypeptide(L)'
;MQRRRAGARWRSHAAVRRFGRPRQPSRPMTATDFPPSRTSSPQVPCISGVNLTGKDLIEFIQQLDENDGSSGMPPAVLRILNFKACRGAIMFGDPLLQSECCLIVEELKATSLCFQCAHGRPTMVPIVNVASLRGELARHQMLKAGGDLARLGAPRAQP
;
A
#
# COMPACT_ATOMS: atom_id res chain seq x y z
N MET A 1 -33.90 -10.68 -1.81
CA MET A 1 -32.53 -10.37 -1.34
C MET A 1 -31.61 -11.57 -1.59
N GLN A 2 -31.08 -11.71 -2.81
CA GLN A 2 -30.24 -12.85 -3.21
C GLN A 2 -28.80 -12.64 -2.74
N ARG A 3 -28.31 -13.54 -1.88
CA ARG A 3 -26.90 -13.69 -1.50
C ARG A 3 -26.08 -14.03 -2.76
N ARG A 4 -25.33 -13.08 -3.30
CA ARG A 4 -24.31 -13.38 -4.31
C ARG A 4 -23.15 -14.08 -3.59
N ARG A 5 -22.98 -15.37 -3.85
CA ARG A 5 -21.81 -16.15 -3.44
C ARG A 5 -20.58 -15.56 -4.14
N ALA A 6 -19.90 -14.60 -3.51
CA ALA A 6 -18.61 -14.08 -3.97
C ALA A 6 -17.48 -15.03 -3.55
N GLY A 7 -17.55 -16.28 -4.01
CA GLY A 7 -16.40 -17.17 -3.98
C GLY A 7 -15.46 -16.79 -5.12
N ALA A 8 -14.16 -16.67 -4.81
CA ALA A 8 -13.07 -16.85 -5.76
C ALA A 8 -12.72 -15.72 -6.75
N ARG A 9 -12.56 -14.46 -6.30
CA ARG A 9 -11.80 -13.46 -7.09
C ARG A 9 -10.31 -13.36 -6.72
N TRP A 10 -9.93 -13.87 -5.55
CA TRP A 10 -8.56 -13.80 -5.01
C TRP A 10 -7.70 -15.05 -5.24
N ARG A 11 -8.28 -16.14 -5.78
CA ARG A 11 -7.64 -17.48 -5.91
C ARG A 11 -6.56 -17.58 -6.99
N SER A 12 -5.96 -16.46 -7.39
CA SER A 12 -4.81 -16.49 -8.29
C SER A 12 -3.68 -15.72 -7.62
N HIS A 13 -2.61 -16.43 -7.26
CA HIS A 13 -1.30 -15.93 -6.80
C HIS A 13 -0.68 -14.78 -7.65
N ALA A 14 -1.36 -14.36 -8.72
CA ALA A 14 -0.96 -13.32 -9.66
C ALA A 14 -1.50 -11.92 -9.33
N ALA A 15 -2.58 -11.78 -8.54
CA ALA A 15 -3.23 -10.48 -8.34
C ALA A 15 -2.37 -9.49 -7.53
N VAL A 16 -1.60 -9.97 -6.55
CA VAL A 16 -0.72 -9.13 -5.73
C VAL A 16 0.63 -8.84 -6.39
N ARG A 17 1.07 -9.69 -7.34
CA ARG A 17 2.35 -9.55 -8.05
C ARG A 17 2.46 -8.35 -9.00
N ARG A 18 1.40 -7.56 -9.19
CA ARG A 18 1.38 -6.51 -10.22
C ARG A 18 1.96 -5.16 -9.77
N PHE A 19 2.12 -4.94 -8.46
CA PHE A 19 2.61 -3.68 -7.90
C PHE A 19 3.89 -3.90 -7.10
N GLY A 20 5.02 -4.04 -7.79
CA GLY A 20 6.32 -4.16 -7.09
C GLY A 20 7.49 -4.73 -7.91
N ARG A 21 7.35 -4.98 -9.21
CA ARG A 21 8.49 -5.50 -9.99
C ARG A 21 9.58 -4.41 -10.11
N PRO A 22 10.85 -4.68 -9.73
CA PRO A 22 11.95 -3.76 -9.96
C PRO A 22 12.07 -3.43 -11.45
N ARG A 23 12.25 -2.14 -11.76
CA ARG A 23 12.55 -1.66 -13.11
C ARG A 23 13.86 -2.29 -13.55
N GLN A 24 13.85 -3.11 -14.60
CA GLN A 24 15.08 -3.53 -15.26
C GLN A 24 15.79 -2.27 -15.81
N PRO A 25 17.11 -2.16 -15.69
CA PRO A 25 17.83 -1.03 -16.27
C PRO A 25 17.61 -1.03 -17.80
N SER A 26 16.98 0.03 -18.30
CA SER A 26 16.83 0.25 -19.73
C SER A 26 18.22 0.49 -20.34
N ARG A 27 18.54 -0.23 -21.42
CA ARG A 27 19.74 0.01 -22.24
C ARG A 27 19.85 1.51 -22.58
N PRO A 28 21.06 2.09 -22.60
CA PRO A 28 21.23 3.48 -23.01
C PRO A 28 20.82 3.65 -24.48
N MET A 29 19.92 4.59 -24.76
CA MET A 29 19.50 4.93 -26.12
C MET A 29 20.61 5.75 -26.81
N THR A 30 20.99 5.35 -28.03
CA THR A 30 21.98 6.07 -28.86
C THR A 30 21.28 6.99 -29.87
N ALA A 31 21.93 8.10 -30.23
CA ALA A 31 21.36 9.23 -30.99
C ALA A 31 20.93 8.95 -32.46
N THR A 32 20.93 7.69 -32.91
CA THR A 32 20.61 7.30 -34.29
C THR A 32 19.22 6.69 -34.46
N ASP A 33 18.45 6.50 -33.38
CA ASP A 33 17.11 5.87 -33.45
C ASP A 33 15.95 6.82 -33.78
N PHE A 34 16.23 8.07 -34.18
CA PHE A 34 15.19 9.06 -34.53
C PHE A 34 15.00 9.15 -36.06
N PRO A 35 13.97 8.52 -36.66
CA PRO A 35 13.60 8.79 -38.03
C PRO A 35 12.91 10.16 -38.15
N PRO A 36 13.09 10.88 -39.28
CA PRO A 36 12.50 12.20 -39.47
C PRO A 36 10.98 12.09 -39.65
N SER A 37 10.27 12.86 -38.85
CA SER A 37 8.95 13.44 -39.15
C SER A 37 7.90 12.47 -39.74
N ARG A 38 7.56 11.42 -39.00
CA ARG A 38 6.26 10.75 -39.17
C ARG A 38 5.39 11.19 -38.00
N THR A 39 4.37 12.01 -38.27
CA THR A 39 3.32 12.32 -37.29
C THR A 39 2.58 11.03 -36.97
N SER A 40 3.14 10.23 -36.06
CA SER A 40 2.45 9.12 -35.44
C SER A 40 1.21 9.69 -34.77
N SER A 41 0.04 9.12 -35.06
CA SER A 41 -1.17 9.34 -34.26
C SER A 41 -0.77 9.45 -32.78
N PRO A 42 -1.18 10.51 -32.06
CA PRO A 42 -0.73 10.71 -30.68
C PRO A 42 -1.10 9.47 -29.91
N GLN A 43 -0.09 8.65 -29.58
CA GLN A 43 -0.31 7.39 -28.91
C GLN A 43 -0.66 7.75 -27.46
N VAL A 44 -1.96 7.76 -27.18
CA VAL A 44 -2.47 8.10 -25.86
C VAL A 44 -1.94 7.12 -24.84
N PRO A 45 -1.23 7.57 -23.78
CA PRO A 45 -0.75 6.67 -22.75
C PRO A 45 -1.90 5.91 -22.09
N CYS A 46 -1.72 4.60 -21.91
CA CYS A 46 -2.69 3.73 -21.24
C CYS A 46 -2.12 3.20 -19.93
N ILE A 47 -2.70 3.57 -18.80
CA ILE A 47 -2.24 3.16 -17.48
C ILE A 47 -3.15 2.07 -16.94
N SER A 48 -2.61 0.85 -16.85
CA SER A 48 -3.36 -0.31 -16.36
C SER A 48 -4.68 -0.55 -17.11
N GLY A 49 -4.76 -0.21 -18.40
CA GLY A 49 -5.99 -0.35 -19.21
C GLY A 49 -6.91 0.87 -19.19
N VAL A 50 -6.50 2.00 -18.60
CA VAL A 50 -7.22 3.28 -18.66
C VAL A 50 -6.48 4.21 -19.61
N ASN A 51 -7.16 4.68 -20.64
CA ASN A 51 -6.61 5.67 -21.57
C ASN A 51 -6.67 7.06 -20.94
N LEU A 52 -5.55 7.78 -20.96
CA LEU A 52 -5.51 9.17 -20.53
C LEU A 52 -6.24 10.08 -21.52
N THR A 53 -6.62 11.26 -21.05
CA THR A 53 -7.30 12.27 -21.85
C THR A 53 -6.45 13.54 -21.98
N GLY A 54 -6.84 14.46 -22.86
CA GLY A 54 -6.19 15.78 -22.95
C GLY A 54 -6.24 16.56 -21.62
N LYS A 55 -7.25 16.32 -20.77
CA LYS A 55 -7.34 16.93 -19.44
C LYS A 55 -6.22 16.45 -18.50
N ASP A 56 -5.89 15.16 -18.55
CA ASP A 56 -4.83 14.58 -17.73
C ASP A 56 -3.45 15.10 -18.17
N LEU A 57 -3.26 15.38 -19.46
CA LEU A 57 -2.07 16.03 -19.98
C LEU A 57 -1.95 17.48 -19.50
N ILE A 58 -3.03 18.25 -19.60
CA ILE A 58 -3.07 19.64 -19.13
C ILE A 58 -2.73 19.71 -17.64
N GLU A 59 -3.31 18.82 -16.84
CA GLU A 59 -3.04 18.76 -15.39
C GLU A 59 -1.57 18.41 -15.10
N PHE A 60 -0.97 17.51 -15.87
CA PHE A 60 0.45 17.20 -15.70
C PHE A 60 1.34 18.38 -16.11
N ILE A 61 1.00 19.09 -17.18
CA ILE A 61 1.73 20.31 -17.58
C ILE A 61 1.63 21.38 -16.48
N GLN A 62 0.45 21.57 -15.89
CA GLN A 62 0.27 22.49 -14.76
C GLN A 62 1.12 22.08 -13.55
N GLN A 63 1.16 20.78 -13.21
CA GLN A 63 2.04 20.29 -12.15
C GLN A 63 3.52 20.60 -12.43
N LEU A 64 3.96 20.47 -13.68
CA LEU A 64 5.35 20.78 -14.04
C LEU A 64 5.66 22.27 -13.93
N ASP A 65 4.72 23.13 -14.33
CA ASP A 65 4.83 24.57 -14.20
C ASP A 65 4.93 25.01 -12.72
N GLU A 66 4.07 24.44 -11.86
CA GLU A 66 4.07 24.71 -10.41
C GLU A 66 5.33 24.22 -9.68
N ASN A 67 6.03 23.23 -10.22
CA ASN A 67 7.21 22.63 -9.59
C ASN A 67 8.52 22.95 -10.32
N ASP A 68 8.59 24.07 -11.05
CA ASP A 68 9.79 24.54 -11.78
C ASP A 68 10.41 23.46 -12.68
N GLY A 69 9.57 22.64 -13.33
CA GLY A 69 9.99 21.54 -14.20
C GLY A 69 10.40 20.25 -13.48
N SER A 70 10.26 20.17 -12.16
CA SER A 70 10.49 18.93 -11.41
C SER A 70 9.46 17.86 -11.77
N SER A 71 9.94 16.73 -12.30
CA SER A 71 9.08 15.63 -12.75
C SER A 71 8.70 14.72 -11.58
N GLY A 72 7.58 15.05 -10.93
CA GLY A 72 6.88 14.14 -10.02
C GLY A 72 6.07 13.07 -10.75
N MET A 73 5.46 12.15 -10.00
CA MET A 73 4.46 11.24 -10.56
C MET A 73 3.26 12.06 -11.07
N PRO A 74 2.83 11.89 -12.33
CA PRO A 74 1.66 12.60 -12.86
C PRO A 74 0.41 12.34 -12.02
N PRO A 75 -0.49 13.32 -11.81
CA PRO A 75 -1.59 13.18 -10.87
C PRO A 75 -2.60 12.14 -11.35
N ALA A 76 -2.81 12.05 -12.66
CA ALA A 76 -3.62 11.04 -13.32
C ALA A 76 -3.13 9.61 -13.04
N VAL A 77 -1.80 9.39 -13.05
CA VAL A 77 -1.22 8.09 -12.72
C VAL A 77 -1.60 7.73 -11.28
N LEU A 78 -1.32 8.64 -10.34
CA LEU A 78 -1.60 8.41 -8.92
C LEU A 78 -3.09 8.13 -8.67
N ARG A 79 -3.99 8.92 -9.26
CA ARG A 79 -5.45 8.69 -9.19
C ARG A 79 -5.84 7.30 -9.68
N ILE A 80 -5.35 6.89 -10.84
CA ILE A 80 -5.69 5.59 -11.44
C ILE A 80 -5.18 4.44 -10.56
N LEU A 81 -3.95 4.55 -10.06
CA LEU A 81 -3.36 3.53 -9.19
C LEU A 81 -4.11 3.44 -7.85
N ASN A 82 -4.40 4.57 -7.21
CA ASN A 82 -5.16 4.62 -5.95
C ASN A 82 -6.55 4.00 -6.11
N PHE A 83 -7.26 4.36 -7.19
CA PHE A 83 -8.57 3.81 -7.49
C PHE A 83 -8.52 2.28 -7.69
N LYS A 84 -7.55 1.80 -8.46
CA LYS A 84 -7.38 0.35 -8.72
C LYS A 84 -6.99 -0.40 -7.46
N ALA A 85 -6.10 0.14 -6.63
CA ALA A 85 -5.74 -0.43 -5.34
C ALA A 85 -6.97 -0.56 -4.43
N CYS A 86 -7.78 0.50 -4.31
CA CYS A 86 -8.95 0.46 -3.43
C CYS A 86 -10.06 -0.46 -3.94
N ARG A 87 -10.39 -0.42 -5.23
CA ARG A 87 -11.47 -1.25 -5.80
C ARG A 87 -11.07 -2.71 -6.00
N GLY A 88 -9.77 -2.96 -6.09
CA GLY A 88 -9.21 -4.29 -6.18
C GLY A 88 -8.83 -4.88 -4.83
N ALA A 89 -8.96 -4.16 -3.70
CA ALA A 89 -8.57 -4.62 -2.37
C ALA A 89 -9.57 -5.60 -1.74
N ILE A 90 -9.10 -6.38 -0.77
CA ILE A 90 -9.94 -7.25 0.06
C ILE A 90 -10.88 -6.37 0.88
N MET A 91 -12.16 -6.72 0.93
CA MET A 91 -13.20 -5.91 1.54
C MET A 91 -13.54 -6.41 2.94
N PHE A 92 -14.09 -5.52 3.77
CA PHE A 92 -14.64 -5.93 5.05
C PHE A 92 -15.79 -6.93 4.86
N GLY A 93 -15.73 -8.03 5.61
CA GLY A 93 -16.69 -9.12 5.52
C GLY A 93 -16.32 -10.22 4.51
N ASP A 94 -15.23 -10.06 3.75
CA ASP A 94 -14.69 -11.15 2.94
C ASP A 94 -14.14 -12.25 3.87
N PRO A 95 -14.57 -13.52 3.71
CA PRO A 95 -14.00 -14.62 4.49
C PRO A 95 -12.57 -14.89 4.01
N LEU A 96 -11.62 -14.97 4.95
CA LEU A 96 -10.23 -15.30 4.68
C LEU A 96 -9.81 -16.54 5.46
N LEU A 97 -9.05 -17.40 4.81
CA LEU A 97 -8.34 -18.50 5.45
C LEU A 97 -7.11 -17.98 6.18
N GLN A 98 -6.65 -18.73 7.20
CA GLN A 98 -5.43 -18.38 7.94
C GLN A 98 -4.21 -18.23 7.02
N SER A 99 -4.07 -19.08 6.00
CA SER A 99 -2.99 -19.00 5.03
C SER A 99 -3.05 -17.72 4.19
N GLU A 100 -4.25 -17.27 3.80
CA GLU A 100 -4.44 -16.02 3.06
C GLU A 100 -4.06 -14.82 3.93
N CYS A 101 -4.46 -14.82 5.21
CA CYS A 101 -4.03 -13.80 6.18
C CYS A 101 -2.50 -13.73 6.32
N CYS A 102 -1.83 -14.88 6.42
CA CYS A 102 -0.37 -14.92 6.51
C CYS A 102 0.29 -14.33 5.25
N LEU A 103 -0.18 -14.72 4.06
CA LEU A 103 0.33 -14.19 2.79
C LEU A 103 0.18 -12.67 2.70
N ILE A 104 -0.97 -12.12 3.12
CA ILE A 104 -1.20 -10.67 3.13
C ILE A 104 -0.15 -9.97 4.00
N VAL A 105 0.12 -10.50 5.20
CA VAL A 105 1.11 -9.90 6.12
C VAL A 105 2.53 -10.01 5.55
N GLU A 106 2.88 -11.13 4.92
CA GLU A 106 4.18 -11.31 4.26
C GLU A 106 4.37 -10.36 3.09
N GLU A 107 3.36 -10.19 2.24
CA GLU A 107 3.42 -9.29 1.09
C GLU A 107 3.43 -7.82 1.54
N LEU A 108 2.64 -7.45 2.56
CA LEU A 108 2.68 -6.12 3.17
C LEU A 108 4.08 -5.78 3.66
N LYS A 109 4.76 -6.71 4.33
CA LYS A 109 6.13 -6.54 4.81
C LYS A 109 7.13 -6.25 3.69
N ALA A 110 6.89 -6.75 2.47
CA ALA A 110 7.77 -6.53 1.32
C ALA A 110 7.53 -5.18 0.61
N THR A 111 6.51 -4.41 1.00
CA THR A 111 6.21 -3.09 0.41
C THR A 111 6.98 -1.96 1.07
N SER A 112 7.23 -0.89 0.33
CA SER A 112 7.92 0.31 0.84
C SER A 112 7.10 1.15 1.82
N LEU A 113 5.77 1.06 1.76
CA LEU A 113 4.83 1.82 2.60
C LEU A 113 3.86 0.86 3.32
N CYS A 114 4.40 -0.09 4.08
CA CYS A 114 3.63 -1.17 4.69
C CYS A 114 2.62 -0.73 5.77
N PHE A 115 2.81 0.46 6.36
CA PHE A 115 1.93 0.99 7.40
C PHE A 115 0.88 2.00 6.89
N GLN A 116 0.92 2.36 5.61
CA GLN A 116 0.04 3.38 5.04
C GLN A 116 -0.55 2.91 3.72
N CYS A 117 -1.88 2.94 3.60
CA CYS A 117 -2.52 2.61 2.33
C CYS A 117 -2.36 3.75 1.32
N ALA A 118 -2.71 3.49 0.06
CA ALA A 118 -2.64 4.47 -1.04
C ALA A 118 -3.43 5.78 -0.80
N HIS A 119 -4.33 5.80 0.18
CA HIS A 119 -5.15 6.95 0.56
C HIS A 119 -4.73 7.55 1.92
N GLY A 120 -3.61 7.12 2.48
CA GLY A 120 -3.07 7.66 3.72
C GLY A 120 -3.59 7.01 5.01
N ARG A 121 -4.49 6.03 4.94
CA ARG A 121 -5.03 5.34 6.14
C ARG A 121 -3.99 4.39 6.74
N PRO A 122 -3.92 4.24 8.07
CA PRO A 122 -3.04 3.26 8.69
C PRO A 122 -3.50 1.84 8.32
N THR A 123 -2.57 1.01 7.86
CA THR A 123 -2.85 -0.39 7.47
C THR A 123 -2.87 -1.33 8.68
N MET A 124 -2.03 -1.06 9.68
CA MET A 124 -1.91 -1.85 10.91
C MET A 124 -1.73 -0.90 12.10
N VAL A 125 -2.35 -1.24 13.22
CA VAL A 125 -2.24 -0.48 14.47
C VAL A 125 -1.81 -1.44 15.59
N PRO A 126 -0.77 -1.11 16.38
CA PRO A 126 -0.38 -1.94 17.50
C PRO A 126 -1.49 -1.93 18.55
N ILE A 127 -1.95 -3.12 18.96
CA ILE A 127 -3.02 -3.27 19.95
C ILE A 127 -2.45 -3.20 21.38
N VAL A 128 -1.35 -3.91 21.63
CA VAL A 128 -0.78 -4.03 22.97
C VAL A 128 0.71 -4.29 22.92
N ASN A 129 1.44 -3.70 23.88
CA ASN A 129 2.81 -4.10 24.16
C ASN A 129 2.79 -5.31 25.10
N VAL A 130 3.25 -6.46 24.59
CA VAL A 130 3.22 -7.73 25.33
C VAL A 130 4.10 -7.68 26.59
N ALA A 131 5.21 -6.94 26.59
CA ALA A 131 6.08 -6.82 27.77
C ALA A 131 5.39 -6.02 28.88
N SER A 132 4.75 -4.90 28.53
CA SER A 132 3.95 -4.10 29.48
C SER A 132 2.79 -4.92 30.05
N LEU A 133 2.05 -5.62 29.18
CA LEU A 133 0.93 -6.47 29.59
C LEU A 133 1.37 -7.58 30.56
N ARG A 134 2.52 -8.22 30.31
CA ARG A 134 3.07 -9.23 31.23
C ARG A 134 3.40 -8.64 32.60
N GLY A 135 3.96 -7.44 32.65
CA GLY A 135 4.26 -6.74 33.90
C GLY A 135 3.02 -6.39 34.71
N GLU A 136 1.96 -5.90 34.03
CA GLU A 136 0.67 -5.62 34.67
C GLU A 136 -0.01 -6.89 35.17
N LEU A 137 0.02 -7.97 34.39
CA LEU A 137 -0.57 -9.25 34.79
C LEU A 137 0.11 -9.82 36.04
N ALA A 138 1.45 -9.73 36.11
CA ALA A 138 2.21 -10.15 37.29
C ALA A 138 1.86 -9.29 38.53
N ARG A 139 1.74 -7.96 38.37
CA ARG A 139 1.28 -7.05 39.44
C ARG A 139 -0.12 -7.43 39.93
N HIS A 140 -1.06 -7.68 39.01
CA HIS A 140 -2.42 -8.10 39.35
C HIS A 140 -2.47 -9.44 40.08
N GLN A 141 -1.62 -10.39 39.71
CA GLN A 141 -1.51 -11.68 40.41
C GLN A 141 -0.95 -11.50 41.84
N MET A 142 0.07 -10.66 42.02
CA MET A 142 0.62 -10.37 43.35
C MET A 142 -0.38 -9.66 44.27
N LEU A 143 -1.14 -8.70 43.74
CA LEU A 143 -2.21 -8.02 44.46
C LEU A 143 -3.33 -8.99 44.87
N LYS A 144 -3.72 -9.91 43.98
CA LYS A 144 -4.68 -10.98 44.32
C LYS A 144 -4.15 -11.96 45.37
N ALA A 145 -2.84 -12.17 45.43
CA ALA A 145 -2.19 -13.05 46.40
C ALA A 145 -1.93 -12.37 47.77
N GLY A 146 -2.36 -11.11 47.96
CA GLY A 146 -2.16 -10.37 49.21
C GLY A 146 -0.76 -9.76 49.37
N GLY A 147 0.01 -9.63 48.29
CA GLY A 147 1.37 -9.08 48.31
C GLY A 147 1.42 -7.55 48.39
N ASP A 148 2.33 -7.04 49.21
CA ASP A 148 2.51 -5.61 49.51
C ASP A 148 3.13 -4.83 48.31
N LEU A 149 2.45 -3.77 47.88
CA LEU A 149 2.75 -3.04 46.63
C LEU A 149 4.06 -2.20 46.71
N ALA A 150 4.60 -2.01 47.92
CA ALA A 150 5.73 -1.13 48.21
C ALA A 150 7.10 -1.61 47.66
N ARG A 151 7.22 -2.84 47.16
CA ARG A 151 8.50 -3.39 46.65
C ARG A 151 8.70 -3.34 45.13
N LEU A 152 7.67 -3.00 44.36
CA LEU A 152 7.79 -2.94 42.90
C LEU A 152 7.94 -1.49 42.47
N GLY A 153 9.18 -1.07 42.21
CA GLY A 153 9.48 0.21 41.58
C GLY A 153 8.60 0.47 40.35
N ALA A 154 8.27 1.75 40.13
CA ALA A 154 7.46 2.17 39.00
C ALA A 154 8.06 1.67 37.68
N PRO A 155 7.24 1.26 36.69
CA PRO A 155 7.75 0.91 35.38
C PRO A 155 8.47 2.13 34.81
N ARG A 156 9.76 1.97 34.50
CA ARG A 156 10.52 2.97 33.75
C ARG A 156 9.87 3.05 32.38
N ALA A 157 9.18 4.15 32.10
CA ALA A 157 8.75 4.46 30.74
C ALA A 157 10.01 4.49 29.87
N GLN A 158 10.13 3.52 28.97
CA GLN A 158 11.17 3.55 27.94
C GLN A 158 10.73 4.56 26.87
N PRO A 159 11.65 5.39 26.36
CA PRO A 159 11.36 6.41 25.35
C PRO A 159 10.86 5.82 24.03
#